data_AF-A0A6B3HYR1-F1
#
_entry.id   AF-A0A6B3HYR1-F1
#
_cell.length_a   1.000
_cell.length_b   1.000
_cell.length_c   1.000
_cell.angle_alpha   90.00
_cell.angle_beta   90.00
_cell.angle_gamma   90.00
#
_symmetry.space_group_name_H-M   'P 1'
#
loop_
_entity.id
_entity.type
_entity.pdbx_description
1 polymer ?
#
loop_
_entity_poly.entity_id
_entity_poly.type
_entity_poly.pdbx_seq_one_letter_code
_entity_poly.pdbx_strand_id
1 'polypeptide(L)'
;GPGMAERGYGRIIHVTSQQAHRAFVNSGAYGVSKGGLESLARSQAEAWSPHGVTVNTLVPGFVLTPLNERLASDPEKVASLAARTLVGRNGLAEDFAGAAVFLA
;
A
#
# COMPACT_ATOMS: atom_id res chain seq x y z
N GLY A 1 -15.60 9.88 0.03
CA GLY A 1 -16.71 9.08 0.57
C GLY A 1 -18.04 9.65 0.14
N PRO A 2 -18.65 10.55 0.93
CA PRO A 2 -20.04 10.99 0.74
C PRO A 2 -20.34 11.52 -0.67
N GLY A 3 -19.56 12.48 -1.16
CA GLY A 3 -19.79 13.03 -2.51
C GLY A 3 -19.59 12.02 -3.66
N MET A 4 -18.79 10.96 -3.49
CA MET A 4 -18.69 9.88 -4.49
C MET A 4 -19.93 8.99 -4.46
N ALA A 5 -20.42 8.68 -3.26
CA ALA A 5 -21.64 7.89 -3.06
C ALA A 5 -22.88 8.62 -3.60
N GLU A 6 -22.98 9.93 -3.39
CA GLU A 6 -24.04 10.79 -3.98
C GLU A 6 -24.05 10.74 -5.50
N ARG A 7 -22.88 10.60 -6.14
CA ARG A 7 -22.74 10.47 -7.60
C ARG A 7 -22.95 9.04 -8.11
N GLY A 8 -23.07 8.05 -7.23
CA GLY A 8 -23.21 6.63 -7.61
C GLY A 8 -21.93 5.98 -8.15
N TYR A 9 -20.77 6.65 -8.05
CA TYR A 9 -19.49 6.10 -8.52
C TYR A 9 -18.30 6.69 -7.76
N GLY A 10 -17.39 5.82 -7.34
CA GLY A 10 -16.10 6.23 -6.80
C GLY A 10 -15.10 5.09 -6.65
N ARG A 11 -13.82 5.46 -6.60
CA ARG A 11 -12.69 4.55 -6.42
C ARG A 11 -11.74 5.18 -5.42
N ILE A 12 -11.55 4.51 -4.30
CA ILE A 12 -10.63 4.94 -3.24
C ILE A 12 -9.55 3.87 -3.11
N ILE A 13 -8.31 4.28 -3.28
CA ILE A 13 -7.13 3.40 -3.18
C ILE A 13 -6.26 3.93 -2.04
N HIS A 14 -6.19 3.18 -0.96
CA HIS A 14 -5.28 3.46 0.14
C HIS A 14 -3.93 2.79 -0.11
N VAL A 15 -2.84 3.52 0.08
CA VAL A 15 -1.48 2.94 0.00
C VAL A 15 -1.03 2.51 1.40
N THR A 16 -0.96 1.20 1.61
CA THR A 16 -0.58 0.62 2.91
C THR A 16 0.88 0.16 2.88
N SER A 17 1.21 -0.95 3.53
CA SER A 17 2.56 -1.52 3.53
C SER A 17 2.48 -2.98 3.97
N GLN A 18 3.43 -3.81 3.54
CA GLN A 18 3.65 -5.13 4.13
C GLN A 18 3.78 -5.08 5.67
N GLN A 19 4.16 -3.94 6.26
CA GLN A 19 4.22 -3.74 7.70
C GLN A 19 2.86 -3.73 8.41
N ALA A 20 1.75 -3.62 7.68
CA ALA A 20 0.42 -3.84 8.23
C ALA A 20 0.15 -5.32 8.55
N HIS A 21 0.82 -6.24 7.83
CA HIS A 21 0.65 -7.69 7.98
C HIS A 21 1.84 -8.37 8.63
N ARG A 22 3.04 -7.79 8.54
CA ARG A 22 4.29 -8.36 9.02
C ARG A 22 5.12 -7.31 9.75
N ALA A 23 5.27 -7.47 11.06
CA ALA A 23 6.14 -6.62 11.86
C ALA A 23 7.61 -6.77 11.44
N PHE A 24 8.31 -5.64 11.38
CA PHE A 24 9.76 -5.53 11.39
C PHE A 24 10.19 -4.89 12.71
N VAL A 25 11.49 -4.99 13.01
CA VAL A 25 12.08 -4.54 14.30
C VAL A 25 11.72 -3.08 14.63
N ASN A 26 11.43 -2.25 13.63
CA ASN A 26 11.09 -0.83 13.76
C ASN A 26 9.68 -0.45 13.29
N SER A 27 8.72 -1.38 13.23
CA SER A 27 7.38 -1.06 12.70
C SER A 27 6.64 0.01 13.49
N GLY A 28 6.60 -0.08 14.82
CA GLY A 28 6.06 0.96 15.72
C GLY A 28 4.79 1.65 15.21
N ALA A 29 4.77 2.98 15.29
CA ALA A 29 3.65 3.81 14.83
C ALA A 29 3.37 3.70 13.32
N TYR A 30 4.40 3.42 12.51
CA TYR A 30 4.21 3.24 11.07
C TYR A 30 3.36 2.00 10.79
N GLY A 31 3.69 0.85 11.38
CA GLY A 31 2.91 -0.38 11.28
C GLY A 31 1.48 -0.21 11.77
N VAL A 32 1.30 0.44 12.93
CA VAL A 32 -0.04 0.78 13.45
C VAL A 32 -0.83 1.63 12.46
N SER A 33 -0.21 2.67 11.88
CA SER A 33 -0.89 3.55 10.92
C SER A 33 -1.36 2.79 9.68
N LYS A 34 -0.53 1.85 9.17
CA LYS A 34 -0.86 1.07 7.97
C LYS A 34 -1.91 0.00 8.25
N GLY A 35 -1.85 -0.69 9.40
CA GLY A 35 -2.92 -1.61 9.82
C GLY A 35 -4.25 -0.89 10.08
N GLY A 36 -4.21 0.29 10.69
CA GLY A 36 -5.38 1.15 10.88
C GLY A 36 -6.01 1.57 9.55
N LEU A 37 -5.19 1.91 8.55
CA LEU A 37 -5.64 2.27 7.22
C LEU A 37 -6.35 1.11 6.50
N GLU A 38 -5.90 -0.13 6.69
CA GLU A 38 -6.59 -1.32 6.17
C GLU A 38 -7.94 -1.56 6.85
N SER A 39 -8.02 -1.31 8.16
CA SER A 39 -9.29 -1.35 8.87
C SER A 39 -10.26 -0.28 8.38
N LEU A 40 -9.75 0.93 8.15
CA LEU A 40 -10.52 2.03 7.57
C LEU A 40 -11.02 1.67 6.16
N ALA A 41 -10.19 1.08 5.31
CA ALA A 41 -10.58 0.66 3.97
C ALA A 41 -11.79 -0.29 4.01
N ARG A 42 -11.79 -1.29 4.90
CA ARG A 42 -12.92 -2.21 5.09
C ARG A 42 -14.18 -1.50 5.56
N SER A 43 -14.06 -0.61 6.56
CA SER A 43 -15.20 0.17 7.05
C SER A 43 -15.80 1.08 5.98
N GLN A 44 -14.96 1.72 5.17
CA GLN A 44 -15.42 2.58 4.06
C GLN A 44 -16.03 1.77 2.91
N ALA A 45 -15.49 0.59 2.60
CA ALA A 45 -16.07 -0.31 1.61
C ALA A 45 -17.46 -0.78 2.03
N GLU A 46 -17.62 -1.17 3.30
CA GLU A 46 -18.93 -1.53 3.86
C GLU A 46 -19.94 -0.38 3.74
N ALA A 47 -19.54 0.82 4.15
CA ALA A 47 -20.42 1.98 4.13
C ALA A 47 -20.83 2.45 2.72
N TRP A 48 -19.96 2.32 1.72
CA TRP A 48 -20.16 2.99 0.42
C TRP A 48 -20.27 2.08 -0.80
N SER A 49 -20.00 0.78 -0.67
CA SER A 49 -20.15 -0.16 -1.79
C SER A 49 -21.57 -0.27 -2.34
N PRO A 50 -22.66 -0.18 -1.53
CA PRO A 50 -24.03 -0.14 -2.07
C PRO A 50 -24.30 1.08 -2.97
N HIS A 51 -23.46 2.11 -2.88
CA HIS A 51 -23.57 3.36 -3.63
C HIS A 51 -22.54 3.45 -4.78
N GLY A 52 -21.99 2.32 -5.23
CA GLY A 52 -21.08 2.26 -6.38
C GLY A 52 -19.65 2.72 -6.10
N VAL A 53 -19.27 2.88 -4.82
CA VAL A 53 -17.92 3.26 -4.41
C VAL A 53 -17.15 2.05 -3.92
N THR A 54 -16.03 1.72 -4.57
CA THR A 54 -15.12 0.67 -4.07
C THR A 54 -13.98 1.29 -3.29
N VAL A 55 -13.58 0.64 -2.20
CA VAL A 55 -12.43 1.06 -1.40
C VAL A 55 -11.49 -0.13 -1.24
N ASN A 56 -10.27 0.02 -1.76
CA ASN A 56 -9.26 -1.03 -1.78
C ASN A 56 -7.93 -0.52 -1.19
N THR A 57 -7.05 -1.46 -0.91
CA THR A 57 -5.68 -1.18 -0.45
C THR A 57 -4.68 -1.70 -1.46
N LEU A 58 -3.68 -0.87 -1.76
CA LEU A 58 -2.49 -1.26 -2.51
C LEU A 58 -1.36 -1.41 -1.50
N VAL A 59 -0.70 -2.59 -1.49
CA VAL A 59 0.26 -2.97 -0.45
C VAL A 59 1.66 -3.12 -1.04
N PRO A 60 2.44 -2.04 -1.19
CA PRO A 60 3.83 -2.15 -1.63
C PRO A 60 4.71 -2.89 -0.64
N GLY A 61 5.68 -3.63 -1.20
CA GLY A 61 6.85 -4.11 -0.46
C GLY A 61 7.92 -3.04 -0.31
N PHE A 62 9.19 -3.43 -0.33
CA PHE A 62 10.27 -2.45 -0.40
C PHE A 62 10.37 -1.91 -1.84
N VAL A 63 10.16 -0.60 -1.99
CA VAL A 63 10.20 0.11 -3.26
C VAL A 63 11.32 1.12 -3.23
N LEU A 64 12.13 1.15 -4.28
CA LEU A 64 13.17 2.15 -4.47
C LEU A 64 12.50 3.48 -4.87
N THR A 65 12.36 4.36 -3.89
CA THR A 65 11.80 5.72 -4.06
C THR A 65 12.67 6.72 -3.29
N PRO A 66 12.55 8.03 -3.58
CA PRO A 66 13.26 9.07 -2.83
C PRO A 66 13.05 8.98 -1.30
N LEU A 67 11.86 8.53 -0.87
CA LEU A 67 11.50 8.34 0.53
C LEU A 67 12.42 7.34 1.26
N ASN A 68 13.05 6.43 0.52
CA ASN A 68 13.92 5.38 1.04
C ASN A 68 15.40 5.60 0.69
N GLU A 69 15.81 6.78 0.23
CA GLU A 69 17.19 7.06 -0.22
C GLU A 69 18.26 6.65 0.78
N ARG A 70 18.04 6.91 2.08
CA ARG A 70 18.98 6.53 3.15
C ARG A 70 19.13 5.02 3.33
N LEU A 71 18.10 4.25 3.01
CA LEU A 71 18.16 2.78 3.04
C LEU A 71 18.70 2.25 1.71
N ALA A 72 18.42 2.94 0.61
CA ALA A 72 18.96 2.63 -0.72
C ALA A 72 20.48 2.88 -0.82
N SER A 73 21.04 3.76 0.02
CA SER A 73 22.48 4.02 0.10
C SER A 73 23.29 2.90 0.76
N ASP A 74 22.63 1.83 1.25
CA ASP A 74 23.27 0.64 1.81
C ASP A 74 23.04 -0.57 0.86
N PRO A 75 23.99 -0.86 -0.03
CA PRO A 75 23.84 -1.92 -1.04
C PRO A 75 23.59 -3.31 -0.44
N GLU A 76 24.17 -3.61 0.72
CA GLU A 76 23.97 -4.90 1.40
C GLU A 76 22.54 -5.04 1.91
N LYS A 77 21.98 -3.99 2.51
CA LYS A 77 20.56 -3.98 2.91
C LYS A 77 19.62 -4.07 1.71
N VAL A 78 19.91 -3.35 0.63
CA VAL A 78 19.12 -3.41 -0.61
C VAL A 78 19.12 -4.83 -1.18
N ALA A 79 20.28 -5.48 -1.25
CA ALA A 79 20.41 -6.85 -1.72
C ALA A 79 19.70 -7.85 -0.79
N SER A 80 19.82 -7.68 0.52
CA SER A 80 19.13 -8.50 1.53
C SER A 80 17.61 -8.40 1.42
N LEU A 81 17.08 -7.20 1.18
CA LEU A 81 15.64 -6.98 0.95
C LEU A 81 15.17 -7.62 -0.37
N ALA A 82 15.96 -7.51 -1.44
CA ALA A 82 15.65 -8.14 -2.73
C ALA A 82 15.60 -9.67 -2.61
N ALA A 83 16.56 -10.27 -1.89
CA ALA A 83 16.65 -11.72 -1.68
C ALA A 83 15.47 -12.31 -0.89
N ARG A 84 14.68 -11.46 -0.20
CA ARG A 84 13.43 -11.88 0.49
C ARG A 84 12.25 -11.99 -0.46
N THR A 85 12.36 -11.51 -1.70
CA THR A 85 11.33 -11.59 -2.72
C THR A 85 11.57 -12.81 -3.61
N LEU A 86 10.49 -13.44 -4.12
CA LEU A 86 10.62 -14.55 -5.06
C LEU A 86 11.14 -14.10 -6.45
N VAL A 87 10.98 -12.83 -6.79
CA VAL A 87 11.46 -12.24 -8.06
C VAL A 87 12.96 -11.93 -7.99
N GLY A 88 13.55 -11.87 -6.80
CA GLY A 88 14.97 -11.57 -6.60
C GLY A 88 15.33 -10.09 -6.81
N ARG A 89 14.35 -9.17 -6.74
CA ARG A 89 14.56 -7.72 -6.86
C ARG A 89 13.63 -6.92 -5.97
N ASN A 90 14.03 -5.70 -5.64
CA ASN A 90 13.16 -4.72 -5.00
C ASN A 90 12.16 -4.14 -6.00
N GLY A 91 11.05 -3.60 -5.49
CA GLY A 91 10.02 -2.97 -6.32
C GLY A 91 10.49 -1.63 -6.88
N LEU A 92 9.96 -1.29 -8.05
CA LEU A 92 9.99 0.03 -8.66
C LEU A 92 8.60 0.65 -8.61
N ALA A 93 8.48 1.96 -8.77
CA ALA A 93 7.18 2.63 -8.74
C ALA A 93 6.27 2.12 -9.88
N GLU A 94 6.86 1.83 -11.03
CA GLU A 94 6.21 1.38 -12.26
C GLU A 94 5.56 0.00 -12.09
N ASP A 95 6.07 -0.86 -11.19
CA ASP A 95 5.48 -2.16 -10.88
C ASP A 95 4.05 -2.04 -10.32
N PHE A 96 3.71 -0.89 -9.73
CA PHE A 96 2.42 -0.64 -9.10
C PHE A 96 1.47 0.16 -9.99
N ALA A 97 1.93 0.72 -11.11
CA ALA A 97 1.12 1.56 -11.98
C ALA A 97 -0.09 0.79 -12.53
N GLY A 98 0.12 -0.43 -13.03
CA GLY A 98 -0.97 -1.27 -13.55
C GLY A 98 -1.98 -1.64 -12.46
N ALA A 99 -1.53 -1.94 -11.24
CA ALA A 99 -2.43 -2.24 -10.13
C ALA A 99 -3.24 -1.02 -9.69
N ALA A 100 -2.63 0.16 -9.66
CA ALA A 100 -3.32 1.41 -9.36
C ALA A 100 -4.40 1.71 -10.41
N VAL A 101 -4.10 1.54 -11.70
CA VAL A 101 -5.07 1.72 -12.79
C VAL A 101 -6.19 0.68 -12.72
N PHE A 102 -5.87 -0.58 -12.42
CA PHE A 102 -6.88 -1.64 -12.29
C PHE A 102 -7.89 -1.36 -11.16
N LEU A 103 -7.45 -0.73 -10.08
CA LEU A 103 -8.30 -0.38 -8.93
C LEU A 103 -9.06 0.95 -9.10
N ALA A 104 -8.81 1.71 -10.17
CA ALA A 104 -9.31 3.05 -10.41
C ALA A 104 -10.59 3.11 -11.28
#